data_AF-A0A061GBE2-F1
#
_entry.id   AF-A0A061GBE2-F1
#
_cell.length_a   1.000
_cell.length_b   1.000
_cell.length_c   1.000
_cell.angle_alpha   90.00
_cell.angle_beta   90.00
_cell.angle_gamma   90.00
#
_symmetry.space_group_name_H-M   'P 1'
#
loop_
_entity.id
_entity.type
_entity.pdbx_description
1 polymer ?
#
loop_
_entity_poly.entity_id
_entity_poly.type
_entity_poly.pdbx_seq_one_letter_code
_entity_poly.pdbx_strand_id
1 'polypeptide(L)'
;MKKCFQQLLSSMALLLSGGCARLNFPTSAQSTNRFTVFATLSRPRPDTVNWVEATSSFFDHDTRPIMLFDGVCNLCNGGVRFVRDVDRNRRIRFESLQSEAGKKLLMRSGRAPDDISSVVLVEKDRSYIKSEAVLKIMEYLDLPLPQLAFVLQFVPL
;
A
#
# COMPACT_ATOMS: atom_id res chain seq x y z
N MET A 1 -2.54 -35.23 -5.35
CA MET A 1 -3.63 -34.43 -4.73
C MET A 1 -4.11 -33.35 -5.70
N LYS A 2 -4.69 -33.80 -6.81
CA LYS A 2 -5.43 -33.00 -7.79
C LYS A 2 -6.76 -33.74 -7.95
N LYS A 3 -7.88 -33.01 -8.04
CA LYS A 3 -9.28 -33.45 -8.25
C LYS A 3 -10.19 -33.21 -7.04
N CYS A 4 -10.74 -32.00 -6.95
CA CYS A 4 -12.03 -31.73 -6.33
C CYS A 4 -12.64 -30.49 -7.02
N PHE A 5 -12.92 -30.61 -8.31
CA PHE A 5 -13.56 -29.55 -9.11
C PHE A 5 -14.24 -30.15 -10.34
N GLN A 6 -15.24 -31.03 -10.16
CA GLN A 6 -16.14 -31.46 -11.25
C GLN A 6 -17.35 -32.29 -10.76
N GLN A 7 -18.30 -31.71 -10.03
CA GLN A 7 -19.66 -32.25 -9.83
C GLN A 7 -20.42 -31.19 -8.99
N LEU A 8 -21.58 -30.64 -9.35
CA LEU A 8 -22.70 -31.16 -10.09
C LEU A 8 -23.40 -30.05 -10.90
N LEU A 9 -23.67 -30.33 -12.17
CA LEU A 9 -24.83 -29.80 -12.88
C LEU A 9 -26.06 -30.69 -12.58
N SER A 10 -27.25 -30.09 -12.67
CA SER A 10 -28.51 -30.67 -13.21
C SER A 10 -29.67 -30.90 -12.23
N SER A 11 -30.73 -30.10 -12.41
CA SER A 11 -32.19 -30.36 -12.21
C SER A 11 -32.90 -29.02 -12.47
N MET A 12 -33.36 -28.63 -13.66
CA MET A 12 -34.51 -29.11 -14.49
C MET A 12 -35.88 -29.16 -13.80
N ALA A 13 -36.84 -28.48 -14.48
CA ALA A 13 -38.31 -28.58 -14.46
C ALA A 13 -39.07 -27.64 -13.47
N LEU A 14 -39.76 -26.58 -13.98
CA LEU A 14 -41.20 -26.50 -14.37
C LEU A 14 -42.12 -26.46 -13.11
N LEU A 15 -43.18 -25.66 -12.92
CA LEU A 15 -44.12 -24.90 -13.76
C LEU A 15 -45.11 -24.11 -12.82
N LEU A 16 -45.88 -23.17 -13.41
CA LEU A 16 -47.26 -22.73 -13.07
C LEU A 16 -47.56 -21.50 -12.15
N SER A 17 -48.10 -20.48 -12.83
CA SER A 17 -49.35 -19.73 -12.60
C SER A 17 -49.62 -18.90 -11.34
N GLY A 18 -49.95 -17.61 -11.60
CA GLY A 18 -51.15 -16.98 -11.04
C GLY A 18 -50.96 -15.75 -10.14
N GLY A 19 -51.58 -14.62 -10.54
CA GLY A 19 -52.25 -13.75 -9.57
C GLY A 19 -51.67 -12.35 -9.32
N CYS A 20 -52.22 -11.38 -10.04
CA CYS A 20 -52.60 -10.01 -9.64
C CYS A 20 -52.05 -9.40 -8.33
N ALA A 21 -51.37 -8.26 -8.46
CA ALA A 21 -51.75 -7.03 -7.75
C ALA A 21 -51.21 -5.80 -8.50
N ARG A 22 -52.12 -5.04 -9.12
CA ARG A 22 -51.87 -3.67 -9.57
C ARG A 22 -51.80 -2.77 -8.34
N LEU A 23 -50.71 -2.03 -8.18
CA LEU A 23 -50.68 -0.85 -7.34
C LEU A 23 -50.33 0.35 -8.23
N ASN A 24 -51.37 1.10 -8.58
CA ASN A 24 -51.26 2.42 -9.19
C ASN A 24 -50.66 3.36 -8.15
N PHE A 25 -49.49 3.93 -8.45
CA PHE A 25 -49.04 5.16 -7.81
C PHE A 25 -49.25 6.33 -8.80
N PRO A 26 -49.81 7.45 -8.32
CA PRO A 26 -50.24 8.55 -9.18
C PRO A 26 -49.05 9.25 -9.85
N THR A 27 -49.26 9.58 -11.12
CA THR A 27 -48.51 10.57 -11.89
C THR A 27 -48.35 11.86 -11.11
N SER A 28 -47.11 12.19 -10.74
CA SER A 28 -46.66 13.57 -10.54
C SER A 28 -45.75 13.92 -11.70
N ALA A 29 -46.27 14.72 -12.62
CA ALA A 29 -45.50 15.38 -13.64
C ALA A 29 -44.61 16.43 -12.96
N GLN A 30 -43.29 16.24 -12.97
CA GLN A 30 -42.34 17.32 -12.73
C GLN A 30 -41.29 17.34 -13.82
N SER A 31 -41.54 18.28 -14.74
CA SER A 31 -40.57 18.93 -15.61
C SER A 31 -39.27 19.20 -14.85
N THR A 32 -38.13 18.76 -15.38
CA THR A 32 -36.84 19.45 -15.22
C THR A 32 -35.84 18.94 -16.25
N ASN A 33 -35.10 19.89 -16.82
CA ASN A 33 -34.20 19.76 -17.97
C ASN A 33 -33.28 18.54 -17.96
N ARG A 34 -33.26 17.78 -19.06
CA ARG A 34 -32.12 16.94 -19.42
C ARG A 34 -30.93 17.84 -19.76
N PHE A 35 -30.15 18.20 -18.75
CA PHE A 35 -28.77 18.63 -18.97
C PHE A 35 -27.97 17.36 -19.28
N THR A 36 -27.68 17.13 -20.57
CA THR A 36 -26.64 16.19 -20.98
C THR A 36 -25.29 16.80 -20.58
N VAL A 37 -24.88 16.55 -19.34
CA VAL A 37 -23.54 16.85 -18.88
C VAL A 37 -22.60 15.90 -19.63
N PHE A 38 -22.04 16.36 -20.74
CA PHE A 38 -20.83 15.77 -21.28
C PHE A 38 -19.75 15.97 -20.22
N ALA A 39 -19.41 14.90 -19.50
CA ALA A 39 -18.23 14.88 -18.66
C ALA A 39 -17.01 14.97 -19.59
N THR A 40 -16.56 16.21 -19.84
CA THR A 40 -15.25 16.44 -20.45
C THR A 40 -14.24 15.84 -19.47
N LEU A 41 -13.69 14.67 -19.81
CA LEU A 41 -12.58 14.07 -19.07
C LEU A 41 -11.40 15.04 -19.16
N SER A 42 -11.25 15.86 -18.13
CA SER A 42 -10.10 16.73 -17.94
C SER A 42 -8.85 15.86 -17.99
N ARG A 43 -7.97 16.09 -18.97
CA ARG A 43 -6.64 15.46 -18.99
C ARG A 43 -5.96 15.69 -17.63
N PRO A 44 -5.24 14.69 -17.06
CA PRO A 44 -4.45 14.92 -15.87
C PRO A 44 -3.51 16.09 -16.14
N ARG A 45 -3.53 17.10 -15.26
CA ARG A 45 -2.58 18.21 -15.34
C ARG A 45 -1.16 17.62 -15.20
N PRO A 46 -0.16 18.16 -15.92
CA PRO A 46 1.22 17.69 -15.87
C PRO A 46 1.94 18.01 -14.55
N ASP A 47 1.24 18.57 -13.55
CA ASP A 47 1.77 18.98 -12.25
C ASP A 47 1.67 17.86 -11.18
N THR A 48 0.81 16.85 -11.35
CA THR A 48 0.80 15.65 -10.51
C THR A 48 1.74 14.59 -11.07
N VAL A 49 3.02 14.72 -10.74
CA VAL A 49 3.98 13.63 -10.92
C VAL A 49 3.45 12.42 -10.16
N ASN A 50 3.09 11.35 -10.87
CA ASN A 50 2.82 10.05 -10.24
C ASN A 50 4.16 9.50 -9.77
N TRP A 51 4.52 9.83 -8.54
CA TRP A 51 5.80 9.44 -7.98
C TRP A 51 5.97 7.93 -7.88
N VAL A 52 4.88 7.14 -7.83
CA VAL A 52 4.93 5.67 -7.87
C VAL A 52 5.46 5.18 -9.22
N GLU A 53 4.97 5.76 -10.32
CA GLU A 53 5.46 5.49 -11.67
C GLU A 53 6.92 5.93 -11.84
N ALA A 54 7.23 7.16 -11.42
CA ALA A 54 8.56 7.76 -11.58
C ALA A 54 9.67 7.04 -10.78
N THR A 55 9.29 6.28 -9.75
CA THR A 55 10.21 5.51 -8.92
C THR A 55 10.06 4.00 -9.09
N SER A 56 9.23 3.54 -10.04
CA SER A 56 9.08 2.11 -10.35
C SER A 56 10.42 1.48 -10.78
N SER A 57 11.25 2.25 -11.46
CA SER A 57 12.57 1.82 -11.96
C SER A 57 13.55 1.40 -10.86
N PHE A 58 13.38 1.87 -9.62
CA PHE A 58 14.19 1.41 -8.48
C PHE A 58 13.97 -0.08 -8.15
N PHE A 59 12.88 -0.67 -8.66
CA PHE A 59 12.43 -2.04 -8.39
C PHE A 59 12.44 -2.96 -9.63
N ASP A 60 12.99 -2.51 -10.77
CA ASP A 60 13.02 -3.31 -12.01
C ASP A 60 13.90 -4.55 -11.92
N HIS A 61 15.05 -4.42 -11.24
CA HIS A 61 16.04 -5.50 -11.10
C HIS A 61 16.14 -6.06 -9.68
N ASP A 62 15.50 -5.40 -8.71
CA ASP A 62 15.54 -5.81 -7.30
C ASP A 62 14.25 -5.35 -6.60
N THR A 63 13.40 -6.32 -6.24
CA THR A 63 12.08 -6.07 -5.62
C THR A 63 12.15 -5.88 -4.10
N ARG A 64 13.34 -5.96 -3.49
CA ARG A 64 13.48 -5.79 -2.04
C ARG A 64 13.08 -4.37 -1.63
N PRO A 65 12.38 -4.21 -0.49
CA PRO A 65 12.03 -2.89 0.02
C PRO A 65 13.27 -2.06 0.37
N ILE A 66 13.13 -0.74 0.26
CA ILE A 66 14.18 0.23 0.56
C ILE A 66 13.81 0.99 1.83
N MET A 67 14.59 0.82 2.89
CA MET A 67 14.53 1.61 4.12
C MET A 67 15.27 2.93 3.91
N LEU A 68 14.53 4.04 3.91
CA LEU A 68 15.10 5.37 3.93
C LEU A 68 15.43 5.79 5.35
N PHE A 69 16.61 6.39 5.54
CA PHE A 69 17.09 6.83 6.84
C PHE A 69 17.83 8.17 6.76
N ASP A 70 17.88 8.89 7.89
CA ASP A 70 18.71 10.09 8.02
C ASP A 70 20.13 9.73 8.48
N GLY A 71 21.12 10.01 7.61
CA GLY A 71 22.53 9.72 7.85
C GLY A 71 23.19 10.59 8.92
N VAL A 72 22.63 11.74 9.32
CA VAL A 72 23.17 12.55 10.45
C VAL A 72 22.53 12.20 11.79
N CYS A 73 21.40 11.48 11.79
CA CYS A 73 20.71 11.07 13.00
C CYS A 73 21.32 9.79 13.60
N ASN A 74 21.89 9.89 14.80
CA ASN A 74 22.47 8.74 15.50
C ASN A 74 21.47 7.62 15.78
N LEU A 75 20.21 7.96 16.06
CA LEU A 75 19.15 6.98 16.29
C LEU A 75 18.81 6.21 15.01
N CYS A 76 18.65 6.91 13.87
CA CYS A 76 18.40 6.27 12.58
C CYS A 76 19.55 5.35 12.17
N ASN A 77 20.80 5.82 12.34
CA ASN A 77 21.99 5.03 12.09
C ASN A 77 22.08 3.79 13.01
N GLY A 78 21.70 3.93 14.28
CA GLY A 78 21.58 2.80 15.22
C GLY A 78 20.54 1.78 14.75
N GLY A 79 19.37 2.24 14.31
CA GLY A 79 18.32 1.39 13.74
C GLY A 79 18.78 0.65 12.48
N VAL A 80 19.44 1.34 11.53
CA VAL A 80 19.99 0.70 10.32
C VAL A 80 21.00 -0.40 10.67
N ARG A 81 21.90 -0.14 11.65
CA ARG A 81 22.85 -1.17 12.12
C ARG A 81 22.12 -2.38 12.69
N PHE A 82 21.14 -2.17 13.56
CA PHE A 82 20.31 -3.24 14.11
C PHE A 82 19.64 -4.08 13.02
N VAL A 83 18.94 -3.42 12.08
CA VAL A 83 18.25 -4.11 10.98
C VAL A 83 19.26 -4.89 10.13
N ARG A 84 20.41 -4.30 9.81
CA ARG A 84 21.47 -4.97 9.04
C ARG A 84 22.06 -6.19 9.74
N ASP A 85 22.20 -6.15 11.05
CA ASP A 85 22.78 -7.25 11.84
C ASP A 85 21.78 -8.41 12.03
N VAL A 86 20.48 -8.10 12.07
CA VAL A 86 19.38 -9.08 12.20
C VAL A 86 18.94 -9.65 10.85
N ASP A 87 18.95 -8.85 9.78
CA ASP A 87 18.55 -9.25 8.42
C ASP A 87 19.61 -10.11 7.72
N ARG A 88 19.74 -11.37 8.17
CA ARG A 88 20.72 -12.34 7.64
C ARG A 88 20.55 -12.60 6.14
N ASN A 89 19.32 -12.55 5.66
CA ASN A 89 18.96 -12.80 4.27
C ASN A 89 19.08 -11.54 3.40
N ARG A 90 19.45 -10.39 3.99
CA ARG A 90 19.53 -9.09 3.32
C ARG A 90 18.25 -8.79 2.55
N ARG A 91 17.08 -9.00 3.16
CA ARG A 91 15.77 -8.71 2.55
C ARG A 91 15.50 -7.22 2.38
N ILE A 92 16.22 -6.35 3.10
CA ILE A 92 16.02 -4.90 3.07
C ILE A 92 17.24 -4.19 2.46
N ARG A 93 16.99 -3.19 1.62
CA ARG A 93 17.99 -2.25 1.10
C ARG A 93 17.96 -0.96 1.92
N PHE A 94 19.06 -0.23 1.97
CA PHE A 94 19.14 1.03 2.72
C PHE A 94 19.52 2.17 1.78
N GLU A 95 18.88 3.31 1.93
CA GLU A 95 19.19 4.53 1.18
C GLU A 95 19.09 5.75 2.10
N SER A 96 20.05 6.67 1.99
CA SER A 96 20.05 7.90 2.80
C SER A 96 19.08 8.90 2.20
N LEU A 97 18.30 9.58 3.04
CA LEU A 97 17.43 10.69 2.63
C LEU A 97 18.20 11.86 1.98
N GLN A 98 19.51 11.95 2.24
CA GLN A 98 20.36 13.01 1.71
C GLN A 98 20.77 12.78 0.25
N SER A 99 20.64 11.55 -0.26
CA SER A 99 20.97 11.23 -1.65
C SER A 99 19.83 11.64 -2.60
N GLU A 100 20.16 11.85 -3.88
CA GLU A 100 19.16 12.14 -4.90
C GLU A 100 18.14 11.00 -5.09
N ALA A 101 18.56 9.75 -4.87
CA ALA A 101 17.67 8.60 -4.87
C ALA A 101 16.72 8.64 -3.67
N GLY A 102 17.25 8.89 -2.47
CA GLY A 102 16.49 9.00 -1.24
C GLY A 102 15.43 10.10 -1.30
N LYS A 103 15.78 11.29 -1.81
CA LYS A 103 14.82 12.39 -2.00
C LYS A 103 13.68 12.02 -2.94
N LYS A 104 13.98 11.36 -4.07
CA LYS A 104 12.95 10.89 -5.02
C LYS A 104 12.01 9.87 -4.38
N LEU A 105 12.56 8.92 -3.64
CA LEU A 105 11.79 7.90 -2.91
C LEU A 105 10.99 8.51 -1.75
N LEU A 106 11.49 9.56 -1.11
CA LEU A 106 10.78 10.29 -0.05
C LEU A 106 9.58 11.06 -0.61
N MET A 107 9.74 11.78 -1.72
CA MET A 107 8.64 12.48 -2.39
C MET A 107 7.52 11.51 -2.81
N ARG A 108 7.89 10.30 -3.25
CA ARG A 108 6.94 9.21 -3.53
C ARG A 108 6.05 8.85 -2.36
N SER A 109 6.56 8.94 -1.14
CA SER A 109 5.78 8.69 0.07
C SER A 109 4.85 9.83 0.48
N GLY A 110 4.73 10.89 -0.34
CA GLY A 110 3.91 12.06 -0.05
C GLY A 110 4.54 13.00 0.99
N ARG A 111 5.86 12.92 1.18
CA ARG A 111 6.64 13.71 2.13
C ARG A 111 7.44 14.79 1.42
N ALA A 112 7.65 15.91 2.09
CA ALA A 112 8.58 16.94 1.62
C ALA A 112 10.01 16.37 1.62
N PRO A 113 10.87 16.75 0.66
CA PRO A 113 12.25 16.25 0.57
C PRO A 113 13.10 16.57 1.82
N ASP A 114 12.72 17.60 2.58
CA ASP A 114 13.41 18.04 3.79
C ASP A 114 12.79 17.47 5.09
N ASP A 115 11.74 16.63 5.00
CA ASP A 115 11.18 15.94 6.17
C ASP A 115 12.08 14.75 6.57
N ILE A 116 13.17 15.09 7.25
CA ILE A 116 14.21 14.16 7.72
C ILE A 116 13.84 13.44 9.03
N SER A 117 12.65 13.69 9.58
CA SER A 117 12.31 13.28 10.94
C SER A 117 11.81 11.84 11.09
N SER A 118 11.82 11.05 10.01
CA SER A 118 11.12 9.77 10.00
C SER A 118 11.84 8.68 9.22
N VAL A 119 11.81 7.46 9.77
CA VAL A 119 12.05 6.23 9.01
C VAL A 119 10.92 6.07 7.99
N VAL A 120 11.27 5.72 6.75
CA VAL A 120 10.34 5.40 5.66
C VAL A 120 10.73 4.04 5.10
N LEU A 121 9.77 3.17 4.83
CA LEU A 121 9.99 1.95 4.07
C LEU A 121 9.27 2.08 2.73
N VAL A 122 9.99 1.92 1.63
CA VAL A 122 9.43 1.99 0.28
C VAL A 122 9.41 0.59 -0.34
N GLU A 123 8.23 0.13 -0.69
CA GLU A 123 7.98 -1.05 -1.49
C GLU A 123 7.60 -0.65 -2.93
N LYS A 124 7.55 -1.63 -3.83
CA LYS A 124 7.26 -1.39 -5.25
C LYS A 124 5.96 -0.64 -5.51
N ASP A 125 4.92 -0.88 -4.72
CA ASP A 125 3.57 -0.33 -4.93
C ASP A 125 3.11 0.61 -3.82
N ARG A 126 3.84 0.67 -2.69
CA ARG A 126 3.43 1.44 -1.51
C ARG A 126 4.61 1.92 -0.68
N SER A 127 4.33 2.80 0.27
CA SER A 127 5.32 3.26 1.27
C SER A 127 4.69 3.29 2.65
N TYR A 128 5.51 3.06 3.66
CA TYR A 128 5.17 3.09 5.08
C TYR A 128 6.03 4.14 5.76
N ILE A 129 5.49 4.79 6.80
CA ILE A 129 6.19 5.92 7.43
C ILE A 129 6.10 5.87 8.96
N LYS A 130 7.09 6.43 9.65
CA LYS A 130 7.18 6.49 11.12
C LYS A 130 7.08 5.08 11.72
N SER A 131 6.22 4.90 12.72
CA SER A 131 5.99 3.62 13.41
C SER A 131 5.48 2.53 12.47
N GLU A 132 4.70 2.87 11.44
CA GLU A 132 4.22 1.90 10.45
C GLU A 132 5.39 1.30 9.65
N ALA A 133 6.38 2.13 9.29
CA ALA A 133 7.59 1.66 8.64
C ALA A 133 8.38 0.71 9.56
N VAL A 134 8.51 1.05 10.84
CA VAL A 134 9.23 0.21 11.81
C VAL A 134 8.55 -1.14 11.98
N LEU A 135 7.23 -1.17 12.18
CA LEU A 135 6.46 -2.41 12.29
C LEU A 135 6.61 -3.26 11.03
N LYS A 136 6.49 -2.64 9.86
CA LYS A 136 6.65 -3.34 8.59
C LYS A 136 8.05 -3.90 8.39
N ILE A 137 9.10 -3.14 8.75
CA ILE A 137 10.49 -3.62 8.74
C ILE A 137 10.64 -4.87 9.61
N MET A 138 10.02 -4.92 10.80
CA MET A 138 10.11 -6.08 11.67
C MET A 138 9.47 -7.34 11.06
N GLU A 139 8.43 -7.21 10.22
CA GLU A 139 7.88 -8.36 9.46
C GLU A 139 8.89 -8.94 8.45
N TYR A 140 9.82 -8.10 7.96
CA TYR A 140 10.91 -8.52 7.08
C TYR A 140 12.12 -9.06 7.84
N LEU A 141 12.11 -9.11 9.18
CA LEU A 141 13.21 -9.63 9.98
C LEU A 141 12.86 -11.02 10.51
N ASP A 142 13.79 -11.98 10.37
CA ASP A 142 13.67 -13.29 11.01
C ASP A 142 14.04 -13.13 12.49
N LEU A 143 13.14 -12.52 13.27
CA LEU A 143 13.39 -12.24 14.69
C LEU A 143 13.33 -13.55 15.49
N PRO A 144 14.43 -14.00 16.12
CA PRO A 144 14.36 -15.09 17.07
C PRO A 144 13.53 -14.65 18.29
N LEU A 145 12.65 -15.53 18.78
CA LEU A 145 11.76 -15.32 19.94
C LEU A 145 12.38 -14.56 21.13
N PRO A 146 13.63 -14.81 21.57
CA PRO A 146 14.25 -14.03 22.66
C PRO A 146 14.43 -12.53 22.35
N GLN A 147 14.69 -12.14 21.10
CA GLN A 147 14.82 -10.74 20.73
C GLN A 147 13.47 -10.02 20.74
N LEU A 148 12.40 -10.71 20.32
CA LEU A 148 11.05 -10.17 20.39
C LEU A 148 10.62 -9.94 21.85
N ALA A 149 10.93 -10.89 22.75
CA ALA A 149 10.68 -10.75 24.18
C ALA A 149 11.40 -9.52 24.78
N PHE A 150 12.63 -9.26 24.35
CA PHE A 150 13.39 -8.07 24.78
C PHE A 150 12.72 -6.77 24.33
N VAL A 151 12.16 -6.70 23.12
CA VAL A 151 11.46 -5.49 22.66
C VAL A 151 10.14 -5.30 23.40
N LEU A 152 9.39 -6.38 23.62
CA LEU A 152 8.10 -6.34 24.33
C LEU A 152 8.21 -5.92 25.80
N GLN A 153 9.35 -6.13 26.45
CA GLN A 153 9.52 -5.67 27.85
C GLN A 153 9.52 -4.14 27.99
N PHE A 154 9.80 -3.40 26.91
CA PHE A 154 9.84 -1.94 26.91
C PHE A 154 8.51 -1.30 26.49
N VAL A 155 7.54 -2.10 26.02
CA VAL A 155 6.20 -1.65 25.69
C VAL A 155 5.23 -2.28 26.68
N PRO A 156 4.73 -1.56 27.69
CA PRO A 156 3.69 -2.11 28.56
C PRO A 156 2.47 -2.44 27.70
N LEU A 157 2.05 -3.70 27.75
CA LEU A 157 0.79 -4.17 27.19
C LEU A 157 -0.40 -3.60 27.95
#